data_AF-A0A919WU78-F1
#
_entry.id   AF-A0A919WU78-F1
#
_cell.length_a   1.000
_cell.length_b   1.000
_cell.length_c   1.000
_cell.angle_alpha   90.00
_cell.angle_beta   90.00
_cell.angle_gamma   90.00
#
_symmetry.space_group_name_H-M   'P 1'
#
loop_
_entity.id
_entity.type
_entity.pdbx_description
1 polymer ?
#
loop_
_entity_poly.entity_id
_entity_poly.type
_entity_poly.pdbx_seq_one_letter_code
_entity_poly.pdbx_strand_id
1 'polypeptide(L)'
;MIQQLKHDIFYVIYNRKYRLLVLLTILLTAGLIIYTAVNVTVEEDTLIQAFGNFRQFFWILCAYLIADLLSTDYHSQTFKNVIPKSSNRNYYYLSKIMIATVVGVFILLVHIVTSWVVMGSVAAGIELNYFNIPYFFLGAVLSLLLFSSLLSIVITLSGKETVTIGAALGLVLLQILVEGLDPTISAHFPTLYVVSLQDLVLSNSLTGIISIGSYIIFTFLFFVGTIKLFNKQDLFI
;
A
#
# COMPACT_ATOMS: atom_id res chain seq x y z
N MET A 1 -21.01 6.74 -7.23
CA MET A 1 -19.66 6.12 -7.36
C MET A 1 -18.73 6.95 -8.24
N ILE A 2 -19.01 7.12 -9.54
CA ILE A 2 -18.11 7.82 -10.48
C ILE A 2 -17.77 9.26 -10.05
N GLN A 3 -18.75 10.02 -9.55
CA GLN A 3 -18.51 11.39 -9.06
C GLN A 3 -17.58 11.43 -7.84
N GLN A 4 -17.74 10.49 -6.90
CA GLN A 4 -16.87 10.37 -5.73
C GLN A 4 -15.44 10.01 -6.15
N LEU A 5 -15.31 9.03 -7.04
CA LEU A 5 -14.02 8.62 -7.59
C LEU A 5 -13.32 9.79 -8.29
N LYS A 6 -14.06 10.56 -9.10
CA LYS A 6 -13.55 11.76 -9.77
C LYS A 6 -13.06 12.81 -8.77
N HIS A 7 -13.83 13.08 -7.72
CA HIS A 7 -13.44 14.01 -6.66
C HIS A 7 -12.15 13.56 -5.96
N ASP A 8 -12.11 12.31 -5.51
CA ASP A 8 -10.96 11.75 -4.80
C ASP A 8 -9.70 11.70 -5.71
N ILE A 9 -9.84 11.41 -7.01
CA ILE A 9 -8.74 11.49 -7.99
C ILE A 9 -8.20 12.92 -8.09
N PHE A 10 -9.08 13.92 -8.24
CA PHE A 10 -8.63 15.31 -8.30
C PHE A 10 -7.97 15.77 -7.01
N TYR A 11 -8.51 15.34 -5.86
CA TYR A 11 -7.90 15.60 -4.56
C TYR A 11 -6.47 15.06 -4.51
N VAL A 12 -6.24 13.83 -4.95
CA VAL A 12 -4.89 13.23 -5.00
C VAL A 12 -3.95 14.02 -5.92
N ILE A 13 -4.40 14.37 -7.13
CA ILE A 13 -3.58 15.04 -8.14
C ILE A 13 -3.15 16.44 -7.68
N TYR A 14 -4.07 17.21 -7.10
CA TYR A 14 -3.81 18.61 -6.77
C TYR A 14 -3.23 18.83 -5.37
N ASN A 15 -3.52 17.94 -4.42
CA ASN A 15 -3.04 18.10 -3.06
C ASN A 15 -1.51 17.98 -3.00
N ARG A 16 -0.89 19.00 -2.39
CA ARG A 16 0.56 19.11 -2.26
C ARG A 16 1.16 17.92 -1.51
N LYS A 17 0.44 17.33 -0.54
CA LYS A 17 0.90 16.17 0.23
C LYS A 17 1.27 14.98 -0.66
N TYR A 18 0.41 14.58 -1.60
CA TYR A 18 0.68 13.43 -2.46
C TYR A 18 1.80 13.69 -3.47
N ARG A 19 1.90 14.93 -3.98
CA ARG A 19 3.05 15.34 -4.81
C ARG A 19 4.37 15.26 -4.03
N LEU A 20 4.36 15.62 -2.75
CA LEU A 20 5.52 15.46 -1.88
C LEU A 20 5.83 13.99 -1.59
N LEU A 21 4.83 13.11 -1.47
CA LEU A 21 5.06 11.66 -1.33
C LEU A 21 5.73 11.06 -2.57
N VAL A 22 5.31 11.47 -3.77
CA VAL A 22 5.96 11.06 -5.03
C VAL A 22 7.40 11.56 -5.08
N LEU A 23 7.64 12.84 -4.76
CA LEU A 23 9.00 13.38 -4.71
C LEU A 23 9.87 12.65 -3.69
N LEU A 24 9.34 12.39 -2.49
CA LEU A 24 10.03 11.64 -1.45
C LEU A 24 10.36 10.22 -1.91
N THR A 25 9.45 9.57 -2.64
CA THR A 25 9.69 8.25 -3.24
C THR A 25 10.86 8.28 -4.20
N ILE A 26 10.93 9.28 -5.09
CA ILE A 26 12.03 9.44 -6.04
C ILE A 26 13.35 9.64 -5.30
N LEU A 27 13.39 10.54 -4.31
CA LEU A 27 14.60 10.85 -3.55
C LEU A 27 15.10 9.64 -2.75
N LEU A 28 14.22 8.94 -2.03
CA LEU A 28 14.57 7.74 -1.28
C LEU A 28 15.05 6.62 -2.20
N THR A 29 14.36 6.42 -3.34
CA THR A 29 14.75 5.42 -4.33
C THR A 29 16.13 5.71 -4.91
N ALA A 30 16.36 6.94 -5.37
CA ALA A 30 17.64 7.32 -5.96
C ALA A 30 18.79 7.18 -4.95
N GLY A 31 18.59 7.65 -3.70
CA GLY A 31 19.58 7.51 -2.65
C GLY A 31 19.90 6.04 -2.31
N LEU A 32 18.87 5.20 -2.23
CA LEU A 32 19.02 3.76 -1.98
C LEU A 32 19.80 3.07 -3.10
N ILE A 33 19.44 3.35 -4.35
CA ILE A 33 20.09 2.74 -5.53
C ILE A 33 21.56 3.16 -5.64
N ILE A 34 21.86 4.43 -5.41
CA ILE A 34 23.25 4.92 -5.39
C ILE A 34 24.03 4.19 -4.29
N TYR A 35 23.45 4.08 -3.09
CA TYR A 35 24.08 3.35 -1.98
C TYR A 35 24.33 1.88 -2.31
N THR A 36 23.35 1.17 -2.89
CA THR A 36 23.52 -0.24 -3.27
C THR A 36 24.52 -0.40 -4.40
N ALA A 37 24.48 0.45 -5.43
CA ALA A 37 25.40 0.36 -6.57
C ALA A 37 26.87 0.60 -6.18
N VAL A 38 27.13 1.41 -5.16
CA VAL A 38 28.50 1.68 -4.67
C VAL A 38 29.02 0.56 -3.75
N ASN A 39 28.13 -0.13 -3.03
CA ASN A 39 28.53 -1.05 -1.96
C ASN A 39 28.29 -2.54 -2.24
N VAL A 40 27.50 -2.89 -3.26
CA VAL A 40 27.16 -4.29 -3.60
C VAL A 40 28.09 -4.79 -4.70
N THR A 41 28.70 -5.96 -4.49
CA THR A 41 29.53 -6.63 -5.49
C THR A 41 28.70 -7.08 -6.70
N VAL A 42 29.28 -6.99 -7.91
CA VAL A 42 28.64 -7.18 -9.23
C VAL A 42 27.89 -8.52 -9.42
N GLU A 43 28.05 -9.49 -8.50
CA GLU A 43 27.44 -10.82 -8.56
C GLU A 43 26.04 -10.93 -7.93
N GLU A 44 25.60 -9.97 -7.10
CA GLU A 44 24.24 -9.98 -6.53
C GLU A 44 23.24 -9.22 -7.41
N ASP A 45 22.01 -9.74 -7.48
CA ASP A 45 20.89 -9.17 -8.23
C ASP A 45 20.43 -7.84 -7.58
N THR A 46 21.17 -6.78 -7.90
CA THR A 46 21.13 -5.44 -7.26
C THR A 46 19.72 -4.85 -7.27
N LEU A 47 18.93 -5.19 -8.28
CA LEU A 47 17.55 -4.75 -8.45
C LEU A 47 16.64 -5.40 -7.39
N ILE A 48 16.74 -6.71 -7.17
CA ILE A 48 15.96 -7.46 -6.16
C ILE A 48 16.26 -6.93 -4.76
N GLN A 49 17.54 -6.71 -4.46
CA GLN A 49 17.98 -6.19 -3.16
C GLN A 49 17.48 -4.76 -2.93
N ALA A 50 17.52 -3.91 -3.97
CA ALA A 50 16.95 -2.57 -3.91
C ALA A 50 15.45 -2.57 -3.64
N PHE A 51 14.68 -3.44 -4.30
CA PHE A 51 13.25 -3.61 -4.03
C PHE A 51 12.98 -4.11 -2.61
N GLY A 52 13.75 -5.11 -2.15
CA GLY A 52 13.64 -5.66 -0.79
C GLY A 52 13.86 -4.60 0.29
N ASN A 53 14.84 -3.72 0.08
CA ASN A 53 15.17 -2.65 1.01
C ASN A 53 14.20 -1.46 0.93
N PHE A 54 13.77 -1.06 -0.26
CA PHE A 54 12.81 0.05 -0.42
C PHE A 54 11.43 -0.27 0.16
N ARG A 55 11.05 -1.55 0.19
CA ARG A 55 9.76 -2.06 0.68
C ARG A 55 9.34 -1.48 2.04
N GLN A 56 10.25 -1.32 2.99
CA GLN A 56 9.93 -0.76 4.30
C GLN A 56 9.48 0.71 4.19
N PHE A 57 10.21 1.52 3.40
CA PHE A 57 9.83 2.91 3.12
C PHE A 57 8.51 2.99 2.34
N PHE A 58 8.33 2.13 1.34
CA PHE A 58 7.07 2.01 0.60
C PHE A 58 5.87 1.83 1.54
N TRP A 59 5.97 0.91 2.51
CA TRP A 59 4.87 0.65 3.43
C TRP A 59 4.59 1.78 4.40
N ILE A 60 5.61 2.52 4.86
CA ILE A 60 5.41 3.72 5.68
C ILE A 60 4.66 4.79 4.88
N LEU A 61 5.07 5.02 3.62
CA LEU A 61 4.42 5.99 2.73
C LEU A 61 2.97 5.60 2.42
N CYS A 62 2.74 4.32 2.09
CA CYS A 62 1.41 3.79 1.81
C CYS A 62 0.51 3.80 3.04
N ALA A 63 1.02 3.47 4.23
CA ALA A 63 0.23 3.53 5.46
C ALA A 63 -0.26 4.95 5.77
N TYR A 64 0.64 5.94 5.64
CA TYR A 64 0.26 7.34 5.77
C TYR A 64 -0.78 7.75 4.72
N LEU A 65 -0.54 7.41 3.45
CA LEU A 65 -1.43 7.74 2.33
C LEU A 65 -2.83 7.16 2.50
N ILE A 66 -2.93 5.88 2.84
CA ILE A 66 -4.20 5.18 3.02
C ILE A 66 -4.96 5.79 4.21
N ALA A 67 -4.27 6.04 5.32
CA ALA A 67 -4.88 6.65 6.51
C ALA A 67 -5.39 8.06 6.23
N ASP A 68 -4.59 8.92 5.57
CA ASP A 68 -4.98 10.29 5.19
C ASP A 68 -6.19 10.28 4.24
N LEU A 69 -6.20 9.43 3.21
CA LEU A 69 -7.34 9.32 2.28
C LEU A 69 -8.64 8.89 2.96
N LEU A 70 -8.55 7.88 3.84
CA LEU A 70 -9.72 7.35 4.55
C LEU A 70 -10.25 8.32 5.60
N SER A 71 -9.38 9.13 6.20
CA SER A 71 -9.72 10.02 7.31
C SER A 71 -9.96 11.48 6.92
N THR A 72 -9.62 11.91 5.70
CA THR A 72 -9.75 13.30 5.23
C THR A 72 -11.15 13.88 5.50
N ASP A 73 -12.20 13.11 5.20
CA ASP A 73 -13.58 13.58 5.38
C ASP A 73 -14.01 13.57 6.86
N TYR A 74 -13.39 12.72 7.70
CA TYR A 74 -13.60 12.66 9.15
C TYR A 74 -12.95 13.88 9.82
N HIS A 75 -11.72 14.20 9.40
CA HIS A 75 -10.98 15.37 9.86
C HIS A 75 -11.70 16.67 9.53
N SER A 76 -12.12 16.80 8.27
CA SER A 76 -12.74 18.03 7.76
C SER A 76 -14.22 18.17 8.14
N GLN A 77 -14.79 17.17 8.83
CA GLN A 77 -16.22 17.09 9.17
C GLN A 77 -17.15 17.19 7.94
N THR A 78 -16.67 16.83 6.76
CA THR A 78 -17.39 16.92 5.48
C THR A 78 -18.26 15.70 5.20
N PHE A 79 -18.25 14.68 6.07
CA PHE A 79 -19.02 13.45 5.90
C PHE A 79 -20.50 13.67 5.56
N LYS A 80 -21.13 14.68 6.17
CA LYS A 80 -22.54 15.04 5.95
C LYS A 80 -22.81 15.50 4.51
N ASN A 81 -21.85 16.17 3.89
CA ASN A 81 -21.96 16.70 2.53
C ASN A 81 -21.61 15.64 1.47
N VAL A 82 -20.71 14.72 1.82
CA VAL A 82 -20.19 13.69 0.90
C VAL A 82 -21.10 12.45 0.85
N ILE A 83 -21.74 12.09 1.98
CA ILE A 83 -22.63 10.91 2.06
C ILE A 83 -24.03 11.34 2.51
N PRO A 84 -24.85 11.93 1.62
CA PRO A 84 -26.19 12.40 1.99
C PRO A 84 -27.19 11.25 2.24
N LYS A 85 -26.86 10.00 1.89
CA LYS A 85 -27.72 8.82 2.07
C LYS A 85 -26.93 7.60 2.52
N SER A 86 -27.50 6.80 3.42
CA SER A 86 -26.91 5.54 3.90
C SER A 86 -26.61 4.54 2.76
N SER A 87 -27.43 4.53 1.71
CA SER A 87 -27.23 3.68 0.53
C SER A 87 -25.94 3.98 -0.24
N ASN A 88 -25.34 5.16 -0.07
CA ASN A 88 -24.09 5.56 -0.74
C ASN A 88 -22.83 5.20 0.06
N ARG A 89 -22.97 4.70 1.29
CA ARG A 89 -21.86 4.35 2.20
C ARG A 89 -20.91 3.31 1.61
N ASN A 90 -21.46 2.32 0.89
CA ASN A 90 -20.68 1.29 0.20
C ASN A 90 -19.78 1.88 -0.88
N TYR A 91 -20.36 2.75 -1.71
CA TYR A 91 -19.65 3.39 -2.80
C TYR A 91 -18.57 4.35 -2.32
N TYR A 92 -18.76 4.97 -1.15
CA TYR A 92 -17.75 5.82 -0.53
C TYR A 92 -16.50 5.04 -0.14
N TYR A 93 -16.62 4.00 0.69
CA TYR A 93 -15.45 3.22 1.12
C TYR A 93 -14.80 2.47 -0.03
N LEU A 94 -15.60 1.94 -0.97
CA LEU A 94 -15.06 1.32 -2.17
C LEU A 94 -14.22 2.32 -2.99
N SER A 95 -14.70 3.56 -3.17
CA SER A 95 -13.94 4.63 -3.85
C SER A 95 -12.61 4.92 -3.16
N LYS A 96 -12.64 5.12 -1.84
CA LYS A 96 -11.43 5.42 -1.05
C LYS A 96 -10.41 4.28 -1.11
N ILE A 97 -10.86 3.03 -0.94
CA ILE A 97 -9.99 1.84 -1.02
C ILE A 97 -9.40 1.72 -2.43
N MET A 98 -10.20 1.85 -3.48
CA MET A 98 -9.71 1.78 -4.86
C MET A 98 -8.65 2.83 -5.15
N ILE A 99 -8.88 4.08 -4.74
CA ILE A 99 -7.93 5.16 -4.99
C ILE A 99 -6.66 4.97 -4.16
N ALA A 100 -6.78 4.59 -2.90
CA ALA A 100 -5.62 4.33 -2.07
C ALA A 100 -4.74 3.21 -2.67
N THR A 101 -5.35 2.13 -3.17
CA THR A 101 -4.64 1.06 -3.89
C THR A 101 -4.00 1.56 -5.18
N VAL A 102 -4.73 2.29 -6.03
CA VAL A 102 -4.20 2.82 -7.29
C VAL A 102 -3.00 3.75 -7.05
N VAL A 103 -3.08 4.62 -6.05
CA VAL A 103 -1.99 5.55 -5.74
C VAL A 103 -0.82 4.82 -5.09
N GLY A 104 -1.06 3.82 -4.25
CA GLY A 104 0.01 2.95 -3.73
C GLY A 104 0.74 2.20 -4.84
N VAL A 105 0.01 1.61 -5.79
CA VAL A 105 0.61 0.98 -6.98
C VAL A 105 1.36 2.00 -7.83
N PHE A 106 0.86 3.23 -7.94
CA PHE A 106 1.57 4.30 -8.64
C PHE A 106 2.89 4.69 -7.95
N ILE A 107 2.94 4.77 -6.62
CA ILE A 107 4.19 4.96 -5.86
C ILE A 107 5.18 3.83 -6.17
N LEU A 108 4.70 2.59 -6.23
CA LEU A 108 5.54 1.44 -6.59
C LEU A 108 6.08 1.55 -8.02
N LEU A 109 5.26 1.97 -8.98
CA LEU A 109 5.68 2.24 -10.36
C LEU A 109 6.75 3.33 -10.43
N VAL A 110 6.58 4.42 -9.66
CA VAL A 110 7.58 5.49 -9.57
C VAL A 110 8.90 4.94 -9.04
N HIS A 111 8.86 4.08 -8.02
CA HIS A 111 10.06 3.39 -7.53
C HIS A 111 10.71 2.54 -8.63
N ILE A 112 9.96 1.68 -9.34
CA ILE A 112 10.49 0.85 -10.44
C ILE A 112 11.18 1.71 -11.51
N VAL A 113 10.50 2.76 -11.99
CA VAL A 113 11.02 3.64 -13.05
C VAL A 113 12.24 4.40 -12.58
N THR A 114 12.22 4.93 -11.35
CA THR A 114 13.37 5.65 -10.78
C THR A 114 14.56 4.72 -10.60
N SER A 115 14.35 3.51 -10.09
CA SER A 115 15.37 2.47 -9.95
C SER A 115 16.01 2.16 -11.30
N TRP A 116 15.20 1.97 -12.35
CA TRP A 116 15.70 1.68 -13.69
C TRP A 116 16.57 2.82 -14.25
N VAL A 117 16.09 4.07 -14.15
CA VAL A 117 16.82 5.25 -14.66
C VAL A 117 18.14 5.47 -13.90
N VAL A 118 18.13 5.34 -12.58
CA VAL A 118 19.32 5.56 -11.75
C VAL A 118 20.33 4.43 -11.94
N MET A 119 19.91 3.17 -11.96
CA MET A 119 20.83 2.05 -12.24
C MET A 119 21.44 2.15 -13.64
N GLY A 120 20.63 2.45 -14.67
CA GLY A 120 21.12 2.59 -16.04
C GLY A 120 22.12 3.74 -16.22
N SER A 121 22.12 4.74 -15.34
CA SER A 121 23.07 5.85 -15.37
C SER A 121 24.31 5.63 -14.49
N VAL A 122 24.18 4.93 -13.35
CA VAL A 122 25.28 4.70 -12.40
C VAL A 122 26.08 3.44 -12.75
N ALA A 123 25.44 2.40 -13.28
CA ALA A 123 26.03 1.09 -13.49
C ALA A 123 25.99 0.69 -14.98
N ALA A 124 26.74 1.42 -15.80
CA ALA A 124 26.88 1.13 -17.22
C ALA A 124 27.39 -0.31 -17.42
N GLY A 125 26.52 -1.20 -17.92
CA GLY A 125 26.85 -2.59 -18.24
C GLY A 125 26.26 -3.66 -17.30
N ILE A 126 25.49 -3.32 -16.26
CA ILE A 126 24.74 -4.31 -15.48
C ILE A 126 23.47 -4.69 -16.24
N GLU A 127 23.32 -5.98 -16.55
CA GLU A 127 22.06 -6.53 -17.08
C GLU A 127 20.99 -6.52 -15.99
N LEU A 128 19.85 -5.93 -16.30
CA LEU A 128 18.70 -5.96 -15.42
C LEU A 128 18.02 -7.31 -15.57
N ASN A 129 18.28 -8.22 -14.63
CA ASN A 129 17.56 -9.47 -14.57
C ASN A 129 16.06 -9.20 -14.37
N TYR A 130 15.25 -9.89 -15.18
CA TYR A 130 13.80 -9.75 -15.15
C TYR A 130 13.25 -10.31 -13.85
N PHE A 131 12.84 -9.42 -12.93
CA PHE A 131 11.93 -9.75 -11.86
C PHE A 131 10.56 -10.15 -12.45
N ASN A 132 9.82 -11.06 -11.82
CA ASN A 132 8.48 -11.42 -12.30
C ASN A 132 7.47 -10.33 -11.93
N ILE A 133 7.48 -9.28 -12.74
CA ILE A 133 6.64 -8.08 -12.64
C ILE A 133 5.16 -8.40 -12.33
N PRO A 134 4.51 -9.39 -12.99
CA PRO A 134 3.14 -9.80 -12.66
C PRO A 134 2.90 -10.14 -11.18
N TYR A 135 3.74 -10.99 -10.58
CA TYR A 135 3.55 -11.40 -9.18
C TYR A 135 3.85 -10.27 -8.21
N PHE A 136 4.80 -9.40 -8.54
CA PHE A 136 5.07 -8.19 -7.77
C PHE A 136 3.83 -7.30 -7.63
N PHE A 137 3.21 -6.99 -8.77
CA PHE A 137 2.03 -6.14 -8.81
C PHE A 137 0.83 -6.82 -8.16
N LEU A 138 0.67 -8.12 -8.36
CA LEU A 138 -0.39 -8.88 -7.69
C LEU A 138 -0.23 -8.83 -6.16
N GLY A 139 0.98 -9.07 -5.65
CA GLY A 139 1.29 -8.96 -4.23
C GLY A 139 1.00 -7.56 -3.68
N ALA A 140 1.47 -6.51 -4.38
CA ALA A 140 1.19 -5.11 -4.02
C ALA A 140 -0.32 -4.80 -3.96
N VAL A 141 -1.08 -5.18 -5.00
CA VAL A 141 -2.52 -4.92 -5.07
C VAL A 141 -3.26 -5.64 -3.95
N LEU A 142 -2.97 -6.93 -3.72
CA LEU A 142 -3.60 -7.71 -2.66
C LEU A 142 -3.30 -7.12 -1.28
N SER A 143 -2.04 -6.78 -1.01
CA SER A 143 -1.64 -6.20 0.27
C SER A 143 -2.26 -4.82 0.50
N LEU A 144 -2.27 -3.94 -0.51
CA LEU A 144 -2.86 -2.61 -0.41
C LEU A 144 -4.38 -2.67 -0.19
N LEU A 145 -5.07 -3.58 -0.88
CA LEU A 145 -6.51 -3.80 -0.69
C LEU A 145 -6.83 -4.29 0.72
N LEU A 146 -6.08 -5.28 1.20
CA LEU A 146 -6.25 -5.84 2.55
C LEU A 146 -6.01 -4.76 3.61
N PHE A 147 -4.90 -4.04 3.50
CA PHE A 147 -4.52 -3.00 4.45
C PHE A 147 -5.49 -1.82 4.45
N SER A 148 -5.95 -1.39 3.27
CA SER A 148 -6.96 -0.33 3.16
C SER A 148 -8.31 -0.74 3.73
N SER A 149 -8.71 -2.01 3.55
CA SER A 149 -9.96 -2.53 4.11
C SER A 149 -9.88 -2.67 5.63
N LEU A 150 -8.73 -3.09 6.17
CA LEU A 150 -8.46 -3.11 7.60
C LEU A 150 -8.54 -1.70 8.21
N LEU A 151 -7.87 -0.72 7.61
CA LEU A 151 -7.90 0.67 8.11
C LEU A 151 -9.28 1.30 7.97
N SER A 152 -10.08 0.89 6.98
CA SER A 152 -11.47 1.33 6.84
C SER A 152 -12.31 0.94 8.06
N ILE A 153 -12.07 -0.24 8.64
CA ILE A 153 -12.69 -0.64 9.91
C ILE A 153 -12.21 0.27 11.05
N VAL A 154 -10.89 0.51 11.13
CA VAL A 154 -10.30 1.30 12.22
C VAL A 154 -10.87 2.72 12.24
N ILE A 155 -10.93 3.40 11.09
CA ILE A 155 -11.50 4.75 11.01
C ILE A 155 -13.00 4.73 11.27
N THR A 156 -13.72 3.70 10.78
CA THR A 156 -15.13 3.54 11.08
C THR A 156 -15.35 3.45 12.59
N LEU A 157 -14.65 2.55 13.29
CA LEU A 157 -14.80 2.36 14.74
C LEU A 157 -14.39 3.58 15.56
N SER A 158 -13.28 4.23 15.19
CA SER A 158 -12.70 5.31 15.99
C SER A 158 -13.30 6.69 15.69
N GLY A 159 -13.72 6.92 14.44
CA GLY A 159 -14.11 8.23 13.93
C GLY A 159 -13.00 9.29 14.00
N LYS A 160 -11.75 8.89 14.24
CA LYS A 160 -10.62 9.79 14.51
C LYS A 160 -9.46 9.51 13.57
N GLU A 161 -9.02 10.55 12.87
CA GLU A 161 -7.83 10.52 12.00
C GLU A 161 -6.59 10.10 12.78
N THR A 162 -6.34 10.71 13.95
CA THR A 162 -5.13 10.45 14.75
C THR A 162 -4.98 8.98 15.15
N VAL A 163 -6.10 8.34 15.51
CA VAL A 163 -6.14 6.91 15.83
C VAL A 163 -5.86 6.06 14.58
N THR A 164 -6.40 6.45 13.43
CA THR A 164 -6.23 5.73 12.17
C THR A 164 -4.80 5.80 11.67
N ILE A 165 -4.18 6.99 11.67
CA ILE A 165 -2.76 7.17 11.31
C ILE A 165 -1.86 6.41 12.28
N GLY A 166 -2.13 6.52 13.59
CA GLY A 166 -1.36 5.80 14.62
C GLY A 166 -1.45 4.28 14.46
N ALA A 167 -2.64 3.75 14.19
CA ALA A 167 -2.84 2.32 13.93
C ALA A 167 -2.14 1.88 12.63
N ALA A 168 -2.24 2.67 11.56
CA ALA A 168 -1.60 2.37 10.29
C ALA A 168 -0.08 2.26 10.42
N LEU A 169 0.56 3.28 10.99
CA LEU A 169 2.01 3.29 11.18
C LEU A 169 2.44 2.24 12.21
N GLY A 170 1.71 2.09 13.31
CA GLY A 170 2.00 1.09 14.34
C GLY A 170 1.97 -0.35 13.78
N LEU A 171 0.96 -0.68 12.96
CA LEU A 171 0.87 -2.01 12.33
C LEU A 171 2.03 -2.26 11.35
N VAL A 172 2.41 -1.28 10.54
CA VAL A 172 3.54 -1.42 9.62
C VAL A 172 4.85 -1.60 10.39
N LEU A 173 5.11 -0.77 11.40
CA LEU A 173 6.34 -0.86 12.20
C LEU A 173 6.42 -2.18 12.96
N LEU A 174 5.31 -2.68 13.51
CA LEU A 174 5.25 -3.99 14.15
C LEU A 174 5.54 -5.12 13.16
N GLN A 175 4.96 -5.07 11.95
CA GLN A 175 5.24 -6.07 10.92
C GLN A 175 6.72 -6.06 10.51
N ILE A 176 7.30 -4.89 10.30
CA ILE A 176 8.73 -4.73 9.98
C ILE A 176 9.62 -5.31 11.10
N LEU A 177 9.25 -5.13 12.36
CA LEU A 177 9.99 -5.69 13.49
C LEU A 177 9.92 -7.22 13.51
N VAL A 178 8.74 -7.80 13.23
CA VAL A 178 8.53 -9.25 13.22
C VAL A 178 9.18 -9.94 12.01
N GLU A 179 9.33 -9.23 10.89
CA GLU A 179 10.10 -9.73 9.73
C GLU A 179 11.51 -10.16 10.08
N GLY A 180 12.15 -9.51 11.05
CA GLY A 180 13.49 -9.89 11.52
C GLY A 180 13.52 -11.13 12.43
N LEU A 181 12.35 -11.61 12.89
CA LEU A 181 12.25 -12.72 13.84
C LEU A 181 11.93 -14.05 13.17
N ASP A 182 10.97 -14.08 12.24
CA ASP A 182 10.55 -15.29 11.51
C ASP A 182 10.25 -14.99 10.03
N PRO A 183 11.17 -15.35 9.11
CA PRO A 183 10.98 -15.18 7.67
C PRO A 183 9.79 -15.95 7.10
N THR A 184 9.44 -17.09 7.69
CA THR A 184 8.37 -17.97 7.19
C THR A 184 7.01 -17.36 7.45
N ILE A 185 6.79 -16.87 8.68
CA ILE A 185 5.53 -16.20 9.04
C ILE A 185 5.43 -14.86 8.32
N SER A 186 6.51 -14.09 8.32
CA SER A 186 6.51 -12.74 7.77
C SER A 186 6.29 -12.71 6.27
N ALA A 187 6.64 -13.77 5.52
CA ALA A 187 6.34 -13.90 4.10
C ALA A 187 4.85 -13.75 3.76
N HIS A 188 3.96 -13.94 4.74
CA HIS A 188 2.52 -13.77 4.60
C HIS A 188 1.99 -12.40 5.08
N PHE A 189 2.83 -11.54 5.68
CA PHE A 189 2.42 -10.19 6.07
C PHE A 189 2.33 -9.26 4.87
N PRO A 190 1.38 -8.31 4.85
CA PRO A 190 1.22 -7.36 3.76
C PRO A 190 2.53 -6.69 3.35
N THR A 191 3.35 -6.36 4.36
CA THR A 191 4.63 -5.70 4.20
C THR A 191 5.61 -6.49 3.33
N LEU A 192 5.75 -7.81 3.53
CA LEU A 192 6.70 -8.67 2.82
C LEU A 192 6.08 -9.39 1.61
N TYR A 193 4.75 -9.57 1.62
CA TYR A 193 4.00 -10.28 0.57
C TYR A 193 4.20 -9.71 -0.84
N VAL A 194 4.51 -8.41 -0.94
CA VAL A 194 4.81 -7.73 -2.20
C VAL A 194 6.00 -8.36 -2.93
N VAL A 195 7.00 -8.85 -2.20
CA VAL A 195 8.21 -9.46 -2.77
C VAL A 195 8.23 -10.98 -2.65
N SER A 196 7.57 -11.57 -1.64
CA SER A 196 7.60 -13.01 -1.38
C SER A 196 6.56 -13.83 -2.16
N LEU A 197 5.55 -13.20 -2.79
CA LEU A 197 4.45 -13.92 -3.45
C LEU A 197 4.95 -14.88 -4.52
N GLN A 198 5.91 -14.45 -5.34
CA GLN A 198 6.49 -15.30 -6.38
C GLN A 198 7.09 -16.58 -5.77
N ASP A 199 7.94 -16.42 -4.75
CA ASP A 199 8.64 -17.53 -4.11
C ASP A 199 7.67 -18.49 -3.41
N LEU A 200 6.60 -17.97 -2.81
CA LEU A 200 5.53 -18.78 -2.23
C LEU A 200 4.81 -19.64 -3.28
N VAL A 201 4.51 -19.07 -4.46
CA VAL A 201 3.83 -19.79 -5.54
C VAL A 201 4.77 -20.82 -6.19
N LEU A 202 6.04 -20.48 -6.40
CA LEU A 202 7.02 -21.36 -7.04
C LEU A 202 7.43 -22.52 -6.14
N SER A 203 7.59 -22.28 -4.83
CA SER A 203 7.96 -23.33 -3.87
C SER A 203 6.81 -24.30 -3.63
N ASN A 204 5.58 -23.81 -3.50
CA ASN A 204 4.39 -24.63 -3.32
C ASN A 204 3.13 -23.92 -3.83
N SER A 205 2.66 -24.32 -5.01
CA SER A 205 1.47 -23.73 -5.64
C SER A 205 0.21 -23.78 -4.76
N LEU A 206 0.04 -24.82 -3.94
CA LEU A 206 -1.10 -24.92 -3.01
C LEU A 206 -1.01 -23.85 -1.93
N THR A 207 0.17 -23.66 -1.33
CA THR A 207 0.42 -22.59 -0.34
C THR A 207 0.19 -21.22 -0.96
N GLY A 208 0.69 -20.99 -2.17
CA GLY A 208 0.45 -19.75 -2.91
C GLY A 208 -1.04 -19.45 -3.12
N ILE A 209 -1.81 -20.43 -3.59
CA ILE A 209 -3.26 -20.30 -3.81
C ILE A 209 -3.99 -20.02 -2.49
N ILE A 210 -3.67 -20.74 -1.42
CA ILE A 210 -4.27 -20.51 -0.09
C ILE A 210 -3.95 -19.10 0.40
N SER A 211 -2.71 -18.63 0.22
CA SER A 211 -2.30 -17.29 0.63
C SER A 211 -3.01 -16.20 -0.17
N ILE A 212 -3.13 -16.35 -1.49
CA ILE A 212 -3.88 -15.38 -2.33
C ILE A 212 -5.36 -15.38 -1.92
N GLY A 213 -5.95 -16.57 -1.76
CA GLY A 213 -7.34 -16.74 -1.36
C GLY A 213 -7.63 -16.11 0.01
N SER A 214 -6.73 -16.26 0.98
CA SER A 214 -6.90 -15.66 2.30
C SER A 214 -6.90 -14.14 2.25
N TYR A 215 -6.02 -13.51 1.46
CA TYR A 215 -6.01 -12.06 1.25
C TYR A 215 -7.34 -11.56 0.67
N ILE A 216 -7.88 -12.25 -0.33
CA ILE A 216 -9.17 -11.89 -0.95
C ILE A 216 -10.31 -12.03 0.07
N ILE A 217 -10.36 -13.16 0.80
CA ILE A 217 -11.40 -13.44 1.81
C ILE A 217 -11.34 -12.41 2.94
N PHE A 218 -10.17 -12.15 3.52
CA PHE A 218 -10.03 -11.17 4.61
C PHE A 218 -10.34 -9.75 4.15
N THR A 219 -9.90 -9.35 2.95
CA THR A 219 -10.27 -8.06 2.36
C THR A 219 -11.79 -7.92 2.26
N PHE A 220 -12.46 -8.94 1.71
CA PHE A 220 -13.91 -8.94 1.58
C PHE A 220 -14.62 -8.91 2.95
N LEU A 221 -14.19 -9.73 3.91
CA LEU A 221 -14.75 -9.74 5.26
C LEU A 221 -14.57 -8.39 5.96
N PHE A 222 -13.39 -7.76 5.83
CA PHE A 222 -13.15 -6.44 6.41
C PHE A 222 -13.98 -5.35 5.74
N PHE A 223 -14.14 -5.39 4.42
CA PHE A 223 -15.01 -4.48 3.71
C PHE A 223 -16.47 -4.63 4.15
N VAL A 224 -17.01 -5.85 4.17
CA VAL A 224 -18.37 -6.11 4.65
C VAL A 224 -18.55 -5.70 6.11
N GLY A 225 -17.55 -5.97 6.96
CA GLY A 225 -17.51 -5.55 8.36
C GLY A 225 -17.59 -4.03 8.51
N THR A 226 -16.77 -3.30 7.74
CA THR A 226 -16.78 -1.84 7.66
C THR A 226 -18.17 -1.32 7.35
N ILE A 227 -18.80 -1.84 6.29
CA ILE A 227 -20.13 -1.40 5.87
C ILE A 227 -21.20 -1.68 6.94
N LYS A 228 -21.18 -2.86 7.56
CA LYS A 228 -22.13 -3.22 8.61
C LYS A 228 -21.99 -2.32 9.84
N LEU A 229 -20.77 -2.02 10.25
CA LEU A 229 -20.49 -1.09 11.35
C LEU A 229 -20.95 0.32 10.99
N PHE A 230 -20.55 0.79 9.81
CA PHE A 230 -20.84 2.15 9.37
C PHE A 230 -22.33 2.39 9.19
N ASN A 231 -23.11 1.40 8.74
CA ASN A 231 -24.58 1.50 8.65
C ASN A 231 -25.27 1.66 10.00
N LYS A 232 -24.67 1.17 11.09
CA LYS A 232 -25.19 1.32 12.45
C LYS A 232 -24.71 2.59 13.15
N GLN A 233 -23.76 3.33 12.55
CA GLN A 233 -23.28 4.57 13.11
C GLN A 233 -24.19 5.74 12.76
N ASP A 234 -24.56 6.49 13.79
CA ASP A 234 -25.17 7.79 13.66
C ASP A 234 -24.11 8.80 13.23
N LEU A 235 -24.28 9.38 12.04
CA LEU A 235 -23.42 10.43 11.51
C LEU A 235 -23.78 11.82 12.09
N PHE A 236 -24.63 11.86 13.12
CA PHE A 236 -25.24 13.06 13.68
C PHE A 236 -24.60 13.42 15.04
N ILE A 237 -23.52 14.18 14.98
CA ILE A 237 -23.21 15.23 15.95
C ILE A 237 -23.10 16.52 15.15
#